data_AF-A0A7J9JXN7-F1
#
_entry.id   AF-A0A7J9JXN7-F1
#
_cell.length_a   1.000
_cell.length_b   1.000
_cell.length_c   1.000
_cell.angle_alpha   90.00
_cell.angle_beta   90.00
_cell.angle_gamma   90.00
#
_symmetry.space_group_name_H-M   'P 1'
#
loop_
_entity.id
_entity.type
_entity.pdbx_description
1 polymer ?
#
loop_
_entity_poly.entity_id
_entity_poly.type
_entity_poly.pdbx_seq_one_letter_code
_entity_poly.pdbx_strand_id
1 'polypeptide(L)'
;MVNHKDCEGNTLLHIAVAKKLIEIIKFLLTIPGLDINAMNKNGFTALDTLNKVPEIWETWKLHLFSEMLEKRSALMVVSSLIAMVAYQAAIAPPGGALRADETVDEKGNPLKHCRKAGTAVMAYNQ
;
A
#
# COMPACT_ATOMS: atom_id res chain seq x y z
N MET A 1 2.24 -15.96 27.94
CA MET A 1 2.20 -14.68 27.19
C MET A 1 2.04 -15.00 25.71
N VAL A 2 0.97 -14.48 25.07
CA VAL A 2 0.57 -14.86 23.69
C VAL A 2 1.57 -14.36 22.63
N ASN A 3 2.35 -13.32 22.96
CA ASN A 3 3.38 -12.73 22.10
C ASN A 3 4.78 -13.30 22.35
N HIS A 4 4.89 -14.48 22.96
CA HIS A 4 6.18 -15.14 23.15
C HIS A 4 6.76 -15.57 21.80
N LYS A 5 8.04 -15.26 21.58
CA LYS A 5 8.78 -15.60 20.36
C LYS A 5 9.65 -16.82 20.61
N ASP A 6 9.81 -17.67 19.62
CA ASP A 6 10.75 -18.79 19.67
C ASP A 6 12.21 -18.33 19.51
N CYS A 7 13.15 -19.28 19.48
CA CYS A 7 14.57 -19.00 19.28
C CYS A 7 14.90 -18.35 17.93
N GLU A 8 14.01 -18.40 16.95
CA GLU A 8 14.11 -17.74 15.64
C GLU A 8 13.35 -16.41 15.60
N GLY A 9 12.71 -16.02 16.70
CA GLY A 9 11.87 -14.83 16.76
C GLY A 9 10.46 -15.04 16.21
N ASN A 10 10.11 -16.24 15.77
CA ASN A 10 8.79 -16.54 15.24
C ASN A 10 7.76 -16.52 16.37
N THR A 11 6.66 -15.83 16.14
CA THR A 11 5.48 -15.90 16.99
C THR A 11 4.65 -17.14 16.68
N LEU A 12 3.70 -17.47 17.56
CA LEU A 12 2.73 -18.55 17.33
C LEU A 12 2.02 -18.43 15.96
N LEU A 13 1.79 -17.19 15.49
CA LEU A 13 1.21 -16.92 14.18
C LEU A 13 2.12 -17.32 13.01
N HIS A 14 3.44 -17.09 13.11
CA HIS A 14 4.39 -17.53 12.07
C HIS A 14 4.38 -19.05 11.93
N ILE A 15 4.38 -19.77 13.06
CA ILE A 15 4.37 -21.23 13.08
C ILE A 15 3.07 -21.78 12.49
N ALA A 16 1.93 -21.17 12.86
CA ALA A 16 0.62 -21.57 12.36
C ALA A 16 0.50 -21.38 10.83
N VAL A 17 1.03 -20.27 10.30
CA VAL A 17 1.08 -20.00 8.85
C VAL A 17 2.02 -20.99 8.14
N ALA A 18 3.22 -21.21 8.67
CA ALA A 18 4.20 -22.16 8.10
C ALA A 18 3.68 -23.60 8.05
N LYS A 19 2.84 -24.00 9.03
CA LYS A 19 2.26 -25.34 9.12
C LYS A 19 0.87 -25.49 8.48
N LYS A 20 0.31 -24.45 7.86
CA LYS A 20 -1.07 -24.44 7.31
C LYS A 20 -2.15 -24.80 8.34
N LEU A 21 -1.98 -24.43 9.60
CA LEU A 21 -2.90 -24.82 10.67
C LEU A 21 -4.04 -23.80 10.77
N ILE A 22 -5.04 -23.97 9.92
CA ILE A 22 -6.11 -22.99 9.69
C ILE A 22 -6.98 -22.78 10.93
N GLU A 23 -7.31 -23.86 11.63
CA GLU A 23 -8.08 -23.80 12.86
C GLU A 23 -7.35 -22.98 13.93
N ILE A 24 -6.03 -23.16 14.00
CA ILE A 24 -5.16 -22.40 14.90
C ILE A 24 -5.12 -20.93 14.48
N ILE A 25 -4.94 -20.64 13.19
CA ILE A 25 -4.96 -19.28 12.65
C ILE A 25 -6.28 -18.57 13.01
N LYS A 26 -7.43 -19.22 12.78
CA LYS A 26 -8.75 -18.67 13.11
C LYS A 26 -8.91 -18.41 14.60
N PHE A 27 -8.43 -19.33 15.44
CA PHE A 27 -8.41 -19.15 16.88
C PHE A 27 -7.53 -17.95 17.28
N LEU A 28 -6.32 -17.84 16.74
CA LEU A 28 -5.41 -16.71 16.98
C LEU A 28 -6.01 -15.37 16.56
N LEU A 29 -6.66 -15.31 15.40
CA LEU A 29 -7.32 -14.09 14.91
C LEU A 29 -8.55 -13.73 15.74
N THR A 30 -9.17 -14.69 16.43
CA THR A 30 -10.28 -14.44 17.35
C THR A 30 -9.82 -13.76 18.64
N ILE A 31 -8.55 -13.92 19.02
CA ILE A 31 -8.01 -13.33 20.25
C ILE A 31 -7.76 -11.81 20.05
N PRO A 32 -8.44 -10.93 20.80
CA PRO A 32 -8.13 -9.50 20.78
C PRO A 32 -6.76 -9.23 21.41
N GLY A 33 -5.94 -8.40 20.76
CA GLY A 33 -4.61 -8.01 21.26
C GLY A 33 -3.44 -8.87 20.79
N LEU A 34 -3.67 -9.82 19.87
CA LEU A 34 -2.58 -10.52 19.20
C LEU A 34 -1.79 -9.54 18.30
N ASP A 35 -0.48 -9.50 18.47
CA ASP A 35 0.38 -8.72 17.57
C ASP A 35 0.60 -9.46 16.25
N ILE A 36 -0.25 -9.14 15.27
CA ILE A 36 -0.21 -9.71 13.91
C ILE A 36 1.05 -9.25 13.15
N ASN A 37 1.63 -8.10 13.53
CA ASN A 37 2.76 -7.49 12.83
C ASN A 37 4.11 -7.81 13.49
N ALA A 38 4.13 -8.70 14.48
CA ALA A 38 5.36 -9.16 15.07
C ALA A 38 6.29 -9.70 13.97
N MET A 39 7.55 -9.23 13.98
CA MET A 39 8.58 -9.70 13.08
C MET A 39 9.46 -10.76 13.76
N ASN A 40 9.92 -11.74 13.00
CA ASN A 40 10.94 -12.69 13.44
C ASN A 40 12.35 -12.09 13.42
N LYS A 41 13.38 -12.87 13.81
CA LYS A 41 14.78 -12.40 13.77
C LYS A 41 15.26 -12.07 12.36
N ASN A 42 14.60 -12.60 11.34
CA ASN A 42 14.89 -12.34 9.95
C ASN A 42 14.17 -11.09 9.41
N GLY A 43 13.39 -10.38 10.24
CA GLY A 43 12.64 -9.19 9.84
C GLY A 43 11.38 -9.48 9.02
N PHE A 44 10.94 -10.75 8.96
CA PHE A 44 9.73 -11.16 8.24
C PHE A 44 8.53 -11.18 9.19
N THR A 45 7.36 -10.80 8.68
CA THR A 45 6.09 -11.05 9.35
C THR A 45 5.59 -12.47 9.07
N ALA A 46 4.58 -12.92 9.82
CA ALA A 46 3.97 -14.24 9.60
C ALA A 46 3.49 -14.44 8.15
N LEU A 47 3.01 -13.36 7.52
CA LEU A 47 2.53 -13.36 6.14
C LEU A 47 3.70 -13.36 5.13
N ASP A 48 4.83 -12.76 5.46
CA ASP A 48 6.01 -12.79 4.59
C ASP A 48 6.67 -14.17 4.56
N THR A 49 6.62 -14.89 5.69
CA THR A 49 7.01 -16.32 5.72
C THR A 49 6.15 -17.17 4.81
N LEU A 50 4.92 -16.75 4.49
CA LEU A 50 4.04 -17.46 3.56
C LEU A 50 4.57 -17.41 2.12
N ASN A 51 5.12 -16.28 1.69
CA ASN A 51 5.64 -16.11 0.33
C ASN A 51 6.84 -17.03 0.02
N LYS A 52 7.47 -17.61 1.04
CA LYS A 52 8.56 -18.58 0.88
C LYS A 52 8.08 -19.99 0.55
N VAL A 53 6.79 -20.30 0.73
CA VAL A 53 6.24 -21.65 0.51
C VAL A 53 5.52 -21.68 -0.84
N PRO A 54 6.10 -22.25 -1.91
CA PRO A 54 5.51 -22.24 -3.25
C PRO A 54 4.35 -23.23 -3.44
N GLU A 55 3.93 -23.94 -2.39
CA GLU A 55 3.07 -25.12 -2.49
C GLU A 55 1.56 -24.76 -2.37
N ILE A 56 0.94 -24.34 -3.48
CA ILE A 56 -0.54 -24.26 -3.63
C ILE A 56 -1.18 -23.23 -2.67
N TRP A 57 -0.51 -22.09 -2.45
CA TRP A 57 -0.98 -21.09 -1.49
C TRP A 57 -1.68 -19.88 -2.06
N GLU A 58 -1.75 -19.66 -3.37
CA GLU A 58 -2.39 -18.45 -3.92
C GLU A 58 -3.90 -18.37 -3.61
N THR A 59 -4.58 -19.51 -3.54
CA THR A 59 -6.00 -19.59 -3.15
C THR A 59 -6.21 -19.25 -1.67
N TRP A 60 -5.34 -19.78 -0.81
CA TRP A 60 -5.36 -19.55 0.63
C TRP A 60 -4.85 -18.16 1.00
N LYS A 61 -3.90 -17.63 0.23
CA LYS A 61 -3.30 -16.32 0.43
C LYS A 61 -4.36 -15.25 0.37
N LEU A 62 -5.27 -15.30 -0.60
CA LEU A 62 -6.38 -14.34 -0.71
C LEU A 62 -7.35 -14.45 0.47
N HIS A 63 -7.73 -15.68 0.87
CA HIS A 63 -8.64 -15.88 2.00
C HIS A 63 -8.03 -15.43 3.33
N LEU A 64 -6.79 -15.84 3.60
CA LEU A 64 -6.02 -15.45 4.77
C LEU A 64 -5.74 -13.94 4.78
N PHE A 65 -5.35 -13.36 3.63
CA PHE A 65 -5.21 -11.91 3.50
C PHE A 65 -6.53 -11.23 3.81
N SER A 66 -7.66 -11.72 3.32
CA SER A 66 -8.97 -11.11 3.61
C SER A 66 -9.31 -11.15 5.11
N GLU A 67 -9.12 -12.28 5.79
CA GLU A 67 -9.36 -12.40 7.23
C GLU A 67 -8.38 -11.53 8.05
N MET A 68 -7.10 -11.50 7.68
CA MET A 68 -6.10 -10.65 8.34
C MET A 68 -6.30 -9.17 8.04
N LEU A 69 -6.75 -8.82 6.83
CA LEU A 69 -7.00 -7.45 6.38
C LEU A 69 -8.26 -6.88 7.03
N GLU A 70 -9.31 -7.68 7.19
CA GLU A 70 -10.50 -7.32 7.96
C GLU A 70 -10.14 -6.98 9.41
N LYS A 71 -9.19 -7.70 10.01
CA LYS A 71 -8.63 -7.42 11.34
C LYS A 71 -7.70 -6.18 11.35
N ARG A 72 -7.35 -5.62 10.19
CA ARG A 72 -6.47 -4.44 10.01
C ARG A 72 -7.27 -3.20 9.57
N SER A 73 -8.41 -2.95 10.20
CA SER A 73 -9.27 -1.78 9.97
C SER A 73 -8.50 -0.45 9.88
N ALA A 74 -7.49 -0.23 10.73
CA ALA A 74 -6.66 0.98 10.70
C ALA A 74 -5.74 1.09 9.46
N LEU A 75 -5.25 -0.02 8.93
CA LEU A 75 -4.30 -0.05 7.81
C LEU A 75 -5.01 0.13 6.46
N MET A 76 -6.24 -0.42 6.33
CA MET A 76 -7.12 -0.18 5.18
C MET A 76 -7.50 1.30 5.04
N VAL A 77 -7.69 1.99 6.16
CA VAL A 77 -7.95 3.43 6.17
C VAL A 77 -6.76 4.20 5.63
N VAL A 78 -5.54 3.90 6.07
CA VAL A 78 -4.32 4.59 5.60
C VAL A 78 -4.11 4.41 4.09
N SER A 79 -4.27 3.19 3.55
CA SER A 79 -4.09 2.95 2.11
C SER A 79 -5.15 3.62 1.24
N SER A 80 -6.42 3.61 1.67
CA SER A 80 -7.51 4.27 0.94
C SER A 80 -7.36 5.79 0.97
N LEU A 81 -6.92 6.35 2.08
CA LEU A 81 -6.58 7.77 2.18
C LEU A 81 -5.42 8.13 1.26
N ILE A 82 -4.32 7.37 1.25
CA ILE A 82 -3.18 7.63 0.36
C ILE A 82 -3.59 7.49 -1.11
N ALA A 83 -4.33 6.44 -1.46
CA ALA A 83 -4.84 6.25 -2.81
C ALA A 83 -5.77 7.38 -3.23
N MET A 84 -6.63 7.87 -2.33
CA MET A 84 -7.54 8.99 -2.60
C MET A 84 -6.77 10.31 -2.76
N VAL A 85 -5.76 10.58 -1.93
CA VAL A 85 -4.89 11.76 -2.06
C VAL A 85 -4.09 11.71 -3.36
N ALA A 86 -3.52 10.56 -3.71
CA ALA A 86 -2.80 10.37 -4.96
C ALA A 86 -3.71 10.45 -6.19
N TYR A 87 -4.93 9.88 -6.11
CA TYR A 87 -5.93 9.95 -7.17
C TYR A 87 -6.33 11.39 -7.42
N GLN A 88 -6.71 12.13 -6.38
CA GLN A 88 -7.02 13.56 -6.48
C GLN A 88 -5.83 14.35 -7.04
N ALA A 89 -4.60 14.09 -6.60
CA ALA A 89 -3.41 14.76 -7.15
C ALA A 89 -3.14 14.41 -8.63
N ALA A 90 -3.49 13.19 -9.08
CA ALA A 90 -3.29 12.76 -10.45
C ALA A 90 -4.38 13.26 -11.41
N ILE A 91 -5.63 13.37 -10.94
CA ILE A 91 -6.76 13.78 -11.79
C ILE A 91 -7.15 15.26 -11.63
N ALA A 92 -6.65 15.94 -10.60
CA ALA A 92 -6.94 17.34 -10.36
C ALA A 92 -5.75 18.21 -10.77
N PRO A 93 -5.80 18.83 -11.95
CA PRO A 93 -5.12 20.10 -12.17
C PRO A 93 -6.14 21.27 -12.17
N PRO A 94 -6.67 21.69 -11.00
CA PRO A 94 -7.25 23.02 -10.87
C PRO A 94 -6.15 23.98 -10.37
N GLY A 95 -5.30 24.48 -11.26
CA GLY A 95 -4.49 25.69 -11.01
C GLY A 95 -3.27 25.60 -10.08
N GLY A 96 -2.65 24.43 -9.88
CA GLY A 96 -1.36 24.29 -9.19
C GLY A 96 -0.18 24.20 -10.16
N ALA A 97 0.65 25.24 -10.23
CA ALA A 97 1.75 25.37 -11.18
C ALA A 97 2.94 24.41 -10.90
N LEU A 98 3.04 23.30 -11.63
CA LEU A 98 4.34 22.67 -11.89
C LEU A 98 5.02 23.42 -13.03
N ARG A 99 5.74 24.47 -12.68
CA ARG A 99 6.68 25.17 -13.56
C ARG A 99 8.02 24.44 -13.48
N ALA A 100 8.23 23.49 -14.38
CA ALA A 100 9.55 22.96 -14.68
C ALA A 100 10.08 23.66 -15.94
N ASP A 101 11.38 23.95 -15.95
CA ASP A 101 12.14 24.65 -17.00
C ASP A 101 12.02 26.19 -16.96
N GLU A 102 13.05 26.82 -16.38
CA GLU A 102 13.45 28.16 -16.78
C GLU A 102 14.72 28.03 -17.63
N THR A 103 14.55 27.91 -18.94
CA THR A 103 15.64 28.12 -19.89
C THR A 103 16.03 29.59 -19.89
N VAL A 104 17.13 29.89 -19.18
CA VAL A 104 17.78 31.21 -19.15
C VAL A 104 18.60 31.40 -20.44
N ASP A 105 18.58 32.60 -21.01
CA ASP A 105 19.56 32.97 -22.01
C ASP A 105 20.95 33.19 -21.36
N GLU A 106 22.03 33.23 -22.15
CA GLU A 106 23.40 33.48 -21.64
C GLU A 106 23.59 34.88 -20.99
N LYS A 107 22.54 35.72 -20.93
CA LYS A 107 22.55 37.03 -20.25
C LYS A 107 21.65 37.06 -19.00
N GLY A 108 21.15 35.91 -18.56
CA GLY A 108 20.40 35.77 -17.31
C GLY A 108 18.98 36.33 -17.35
N ASN A 109 18.43 36.59 -18.54
CA ASN A 109 17.06 37.08 -18.68
C ASN A 109 16.10 35.91 -18.99
N PRO A 110 14.93 35.83 -18.34
CA PRO A 110 13.97 34.77 -18.59
C PRO A 110 13.29 34.95 -19.96
N LEU A 111 13.56 34.04 -20.90
CA LEU A 111 12.88 34.01 -22.19
C LEU A 111 11.47 33.42 -22.01
N LYS A 112 10.48 34.30 -21.94
CA LYS A 112 9.05 33.93 -21.86
C LYS A 112 8.58 33.42 -23.23
N HIS A 113 8.84 32.16 -23.58
CA HIS A 113 8.20 31.54 -24.73
C HIS A 113 6.79 31.05 -24.36
N CYS A 114 5.81 31.91 -24.55
CA CYS A 114 4.40 31.63 -24.27
C CYS A 114 3.81 30.74 -25.38
N ARG A 115 3.88 29.41 -25.26
CA ARG A 115 3.06 28.51 -26.10
C ARG A 115 1.60 28.58 -25.65
N LYS A 116 0.77 29.27 -26.43
CA LYS A 116 -0.70 29.22 -26.29
C LYS A 116 -1.21 27.89 -26.83
N ALA A 117 -1.60 26.98 -25.94
CA ALA A 117 -2.42 25.82 -26.27
C ALA A 117 -3.84 26.07 -25.74
N GLY A 118 -4.84 26.08 -26.63
CA GLY A 118 -6.25 26.22 -26.26
C GLY A 118 -7.01 27.24 -27.10
N THR A 119 -7.25 26.95 -28.38
CA THR A 119 -8.28 27.65 -29.16
C THR A 119 -9.34 26.63 -29.56
N ALA A 120 -10.41 26.52 -28.80
CA ALA A 120 -11.62 25.82 -29.23
C ALA A 120 -12.50 26.81 -30.01
N VAL A 121 -12.80 26.49 -31.27
CA VAL A 121 -13.68 27.28 -32.13
C VAL A 121 -15.13 26.85 -31.87
N MET A 122 -15.87 27.65 -31.10
CA MET A 122 -17.32 27.48 -30.98
C MET A 122 -18.00 28.43 -31.97
N ALA A 123 -18.44 27.89 -33.11
CA ALA A 123 -19.32 28.61 -34.03
C ALA A 123 -20.78 28.39 -33.59
N TYR A 124 -21.51 29.47 -33.34
CA TYR A 124 -22.97 29.47 -33.21
C TYR A 124 -23.53 30.09 -34.49
N ASN A 125 -24.13 29.28 -35.36
CA ASN A 125 -24.91 29.79 -36.49
C ASN A 125 -26.36 29.99 -36.03
N GLN A 126 -26.87 31.16 -36.38
CA GLN A 126 -28.17 31.74 -36.07
C GLN A 126 -29.28 31.15 -36.95
#